data_AF-A0A7C5RDL2-F1
#
_entry.id   AF-A0A7C5RDL2-F1
#
_cell.length_a   1.000
_cell.length_b   1.000
_cell.length_c   1.000
_cell.angle_alpha   90.00
_cell.angle_beta   90.00
_cell.angle_gamma   90.00
#
_symmetry.space_group_name_H-M   'P 1'
#
loop_
_entity.id
_entity.type
_entity.pdbx_description
1 polymer ?
#
loop_
_entity_poly.entity_id
_entity_poly.type
_entity_poly.pdbx_seq_one_letter_code
_entity_poly.pdbx_strand_id
1 'polypeptide(L)'
;MERLDPHLVRYLRQTSDPPQAQAPKGKDCLLYVHPLPGERQMRAAYEVVLEGFLEYLETQGYPVVGRGESWVRIYLSPGAPALDLKAAWGEYLEKAFSLQGLSHGLLPLLNSVQLAKKGISAPKVPIVTLEARDFLAAWYLANLLSVKERLDWRTQEIARLEKEVEGTAESRERVKKARDLEKRKQDQEKEQSKYAGELKKKLDELEGKRKKAAKQQAQSATPNETLLADWALEGLKLGADNFQEFWMWLNPASPKAPPAIRRLAPYLPLFGLTSRQQLNTAVGNKFTKILDELLRLLSLENPEVKVPPLLAENPFALDLRKAGDKADVCYSCGRPLKDGQLKASKLIFTAPSQRLQSGRGQEEPEVCLSCAALALLSPIKPGTGSVLVRVGTYEAPEAAKHFVRLFTTGTLHVAAGRYLQLNSPLVGGKPLVQTLGRLVYALQVLGLEANPKALKRFTFFLVEGAQEIPLPKRALWLSHVLQRAFAVRPDEGGEANRDLGEALRYALADLPWHGLYTLARRYGRVADRFALEEGLKGYATLLEEVNVKEN
;
A
#
# COMPACT_ATOMS: atom_id res chain seq x y z
N MET A 1 -30.47 -21.86 7.53
CA MET A 1 -30.58 -20.46 8.03
C MET A 1 -31.55 -19.74 7.10
N GLU A 2 -32.61 -19.13 7.61
CA GLU A 2 -33.33 -18.11 6.82
C GLU A 2 -32.35 -16.94 6.62
N ARG A 3 -31.60 -17.00 5.52
CA ARG A 3 -30.72 -15.92 5.08
C ARG A 3 -31.61 -14.89 4.42
N LEU A 4 -32.10 -13.94 5.19
CA LEU A 4 -32.73 -12.76 4.63
C LEU A 4 -31.64 -11.93 3.96
N ASP A 5 -31.88 -11.54 2.71
CA ASP A 5 -30.98 -10.67 1.96
C ASP A 5 -30.78 -9.35 2.73
N PRO A 6 -29.53 -8.90 2.99
CA PRO A 6 -29.27 -7.63 3.67
C PRO A 6 -30.01 -6.43 3.05
N HIS A 7 -30.15 -6.39 1.72
CA HIS A 7 -30.89 -5.36 1.00
C HIS A 7 -32.38 -5.43 1.28
N LEU A 8 -32.95 -6.64 1.36
CA LEU A 8 -34.35 -6.85 1.71
C LEU A 8 -34.62 -6.40 3.16
N VAL A 9 -33.74 -6.73 4.10
CA VAL A 9 -33.87 -6.30 5.51
C VAL A 9 -33.80 -4.77 5.63
N ARG A 10 -32.88 -4.12 4.90
CA ARG A 10 -32.79 -2.65 4.86
C ARG A 10 -34.03 -2.03 4.23
N TYR A 11 -34.49 -2.57 3.11
CA TYR A 11 -35.66 -2.08 2.38
C TYR A 11 -36.94 -2.16 3.23
N LEU A 12 -37.22 -3.32 3.83
CA LEU A 12 -38.40 -3.53 4.69
C LEU A 12 -38.42 -2.60 5.91
N ARG A 13 -37.27 -2.07 6.33
CA ARG A 13 -37.14 -1.12 7.44
C ARG A 13 -37.24 0.34 7.01
N GLN A 14 -36.99 0.66 5.74
CA GLN A 14 -37.10 2.01 5.20
C GLN A 14 -38.53 2.35 4.74
N THR A 15 -39.37 1.34 4.52
CA THR A 15 -40.80 1.52 4.21
C THR A 15 -41.59 1.87 5.46
N SER A 16 -42.42 2.91 5.37
CA SER A 16 -43.22 3.47 6.47
C SER A 16 -44.31 2.53 7.02
N ASP A 17 -44.75 1.55 6.21
CA ASP A 17 -45.77 0.55 6.54
C ASP A 17 -45.37 -0.82 5.93
N PRO A 18 -44.43 -1.57 6.54
CA PRO A 18 -44.14 -2.92 6.08
C PRO A 18 -45.34 -3.82 6.41
N PRO A 19 -45.75 -4.74 5.51
CA PRO A 19 -46.77 -5.73 5.83
C PRO A 19 -46.39 -6.46 7.12
N GLN A 20 -47.24 -6.47 8.16
CA GLN A 20 -46.92 -7.09 9.47
C GLN A 20 -46.48 -8.57 9.36
N ALA A 21 -46.95 -9.27 8.33
CA ALA A 21 -46.55 -10.65 8.03
C ALA A 21 -45.08 -10.80 7.55
N GLN A 22 -44.43 -9.70 7.13
CA GLN A 22 -43.06 -9.66 6.59
C GLN A 22 -42.09 -8.87 7.49
N ALA A 23 -42.53 -8.36 8.64
CA ALA A 23 -41.64 -7.68 9.58
C ALA A 23 -40.55 -8.65 10.09
N PRO A 24 -39.26 -8.29 10.01
CA PRO A 24 -38.17 -9.17 10.41
C PRO A 24 -38.25 -9.51 11.91
N LYS A 25 -38.52 -10.78 12.24
CA LYS A 25 -38.76 -11.27 13.62
C LYS A 25 -37.52 -11.40 14.51
N GLY A 26 -36.34 -11.05 14.01
CA GLY A 26 -35.06 -11.14 14.71
C GLY A 26 -34.79 -9.95 15.62
N LYS A 27 -33.59 -9.91 16.20
CA LYS A 27 -33.14 -8.84 17.10
C LYS A 27 -31.96 -8.07 16.52
N ASP A 28 -31.87 -6.78 16.85
CA ASP A 28 -30.69 -5.97 16.54
C ASP A 28 -29.64 -6.13 17.64
N CYS A 29 -28.38 -6.33 17.24
CA CYS A 29 -27.23 -6.28 18.12
C CYS A 29 -26.42 -5.02 17.81
N LEU A 30 -26.15 -4.22 18.85
CA LEU A 30 -25.31 -3.03 18.76
C LEU A 30 -23.87 -3.43 19.07
N LEU A 31 -22.97 -3.10 18.15
CA LEU A 31 -21.54 -3.30 18.28
C LEU A 31 -20.84 -1.94 18.33
N TYR A 32 -19.83 -1.82 19.17
CA TYR A 32 -19.00 -0.64 19.31
C TYR A 32 -17.76 -0.77 18.42
N VAL A 33 -17.41 0.32 17.74
CA VAL A 33 -16.24 0.39 16.86
C VAL A 33 -15.02 0.79 17.67
N HIS A 34 -13.89 0.14 17.41
CA HIS A 34 -12.61 0.50 18.01
C HIS A 34 -12.26 1.97 17.71
N PRO A 35 -11.77 2.76 18.69
CA PRO A 35 -11.33 4.13 18.46
C PRO A 35 -10.37 4.22 17.28
N LEU A 36 -10.71 5.08 16.31
CA LEU A 36 -9.91 5.20 15.10
C LEU A 36 -8.63 6.01 15.35
N PRO A 37 -7.48 5.60 14.77
CA PRO A 37 -6.23 6.35 14.82
C PRO A 37 -6.38 7.81 14.37
N GLY A 38 -5.59 8.69 14.99
CA GLY A 38 -5.50 10.10 14.57
C GLY A 38 -4.69 10.29 13.27
N GLU A 39 -3.68 9.45 13.05
CA GLU A 39 -2.93 9.43 11.79
C GLU A 39 -3.81 8.85 10.67
N ARG A 40 -3.93 9.57 9.55
CA ARG A 40 -4.99 9.32 8.55
C ARG A 40 -4.74 8.07 7.71
N GLN A 41 -3.49 7.72 7.42
CA GLN A 41 -3.20 6.49 6.67
C GLN A 41 -3.56 5.26 7.50
N MET A 42 -3.25 5.28 8.80
CA MET A 42 -3.67 4.24 9.72
C MET A 42 -5.18 4.23 9.88
N ARG A 43 -5.82 5.40 9.99
CA ARG A 43 -7.27 5.49 10.03
C ARG A 43 -7.89 4.83 8.79
N ALA A 44 -7.37 5.13 7.60
CA ALA A 44 -7.82 4.49 6.37
C ALA A 44 -7.63 2.96 6.42
N ALA A 45 -6.49 2.47 6.94
CA ALA A 45 -6.27 1.04 7.12
C ALA A 45 -7.26 0.40 8.11
N TYR A 46 -7.56 1.04 9.25
CA TYR A 46 -8.58 0.56 10.20
C TYR A 46 -9.96 0.53 9.55
N GLU A 47 -10.36 1.61 8.89
CA GLU A 47 -11.66 1.69 8.22
C GLU A 47 -11.77 0.64 7.11
N VAL A 48 -10.72 0.41 6.30
CA VAL A 48 -10.73 -0.62 5.26
C VAL A 48 -10.87 -2.02 5.84
N VAL A 49 -10.12 -2.37 6.88
CA VAL A 49 -10.22 -3.68 7.51
C VAL A 49 -11.58 -3.85 8.21
N LEU A 50 -12.10 -2.80 8.84
CA LEU A 50 -13.43 -2.79 9.44
C LEU A 50 -14.51 -3.06 8.39
N GLU A 51 -14.50 -2.35 7.26
CA GLU A 51 -15.45 -2.59 6.17
C GLU A 51 -15.33 -4.02 5.62
N GLY A 52 -14.11 -4.53 5.45
CA GLY A 52 -13.89 -5.91 5.03
C GLY A 52 -14.45 -6.94 6.01
N PHE A 53 -14.35 -6.67 7.32
CA PHE A 53 -14.94 -7.53 8.34
C PHE A 53 -16.47 -7.44 8.36
N LEU A 54 -17.04 -6.25 8.17
CA LEU A 54 -18.49 -6.08 8.04
C LEU A 54 -19.03 -6.83 6.82
N GLU A 55 -18.36 -6.74 5.68
CA GLU A 55 -18.69 -7.55 4.49
C GLU A 55 -18.64 -9.05 4.79
N TYR A 56 -17.62 -9.49 5.53
CA TYR A 56 -17.53 -10.88 5.95
C TYR A 56 -18.71 -11.28 6.85
N LEU A 57 -19.09 -10.48 7.86
CA LEU A 57 -20.27 -10.74 8.70
C LEU A 57 -21.57 -10.81 7.88
N GLU A 58 -21.74 -9.93 6.90
CA GLU A 58 -22.89 -9.97 5.98
C GLU A 58 -22.94 -11.31 5.22
N THR A 59 -21.81 -11.82 4.72
CA THR A 59 -21.76 -13.14 4.05
C THR A 59 -22.05 -14.31 4.98
N GLN A 60 -21.80 -14.15 6.28
CA GLN A 60 -22.15 -15.15 7.31
C GLN A 60 -23.63 -15.08 7.74
N GLY A 61 -24.40 -14.12 7.21
CA GLY A 61 -25.82 -13.95 7.53
C GLY A 61 -26.10 -13.00 8.68
N TYR A 62 -25.17 -12.11 9.01
CA TYR A 62 -25.33 -11.04 10.01
C TYR A 62 -25.38 -9.67 9.30
N PRO A 63 -26.51 -9.32 8.64
CA PRO A 63 -26.59 -8.10 7.84
C PRO A 63 -26.41 -6.84 8.68
N VAL A 64 -25.60 -5.89 8.19
CA VAL A 64 -25.49 -4.55 8.78
C VAL A 64 -26.75 -3.76 8.46
N VAL A 65 -27.46 -3.28 9.48
CA VAL A 65 -28.74 -2.55 9.35
C VAL A 65 -28.63 -1.07 9.73
N GLY A 66 -27.51 -0.65 10.32
CA GLY A 66 -27.22 0.75 10.59
C GLY A 66 -25.78 0.94 11.05
N ARG A 67 -25.24 2.15 10.85
CA ARG A 67 -23.90 2.51 11.32
C ARG A 67 -23.79 3.99 11.63
N GLY A 68 -23.03 4.30 12.67
CA GLY A 68 -22.53 5.64 12.99
C GLY A 68 -21.01 5.65 13.03
N GLU A 69 -20.41 6.73 13.54
CA GLU A 69 -18.95 6.85 13.61
C GLU A 69 -18.29 5.88 14.61
N SER A 70 -19.00 5.56 15.69
CA SER A 70 -18.48 4.76 16.81
C SER A 70 -19.26 3.45 17.06
N TRP A 71 -20.26 3.17 16.22
CA TRP A 71 -21.13 2.02 16.41
C TRP A 71 -21.61 1.43 15.08
N VAL A 72 -21.90 0.13 15.10
CA VAL A 72 -22.52 -0.61 14.01
C VAL A 72 -23.67 -1.42 14.58
N ARG A 73 -24.80 -1.47 13.87
CA ARG A 73 -25.94 -2.30 14.23
C ARG A 73 -26.07 -3.43 13.22
N ILE A 74 -26.05 -4.66 13.70
CA ILE A 74 -26.28 -5.86 12.90
C ILE A 74 -27.61 -6.50 13.29
N TYR A 75 -28.24 -7.19 12.35
CA TYR A 75 -29.45 -7.94 12.61
C TYR A 75 -29.16 -9.43 12.78
N LEU A 76 -29.74 -10.02 13.82
CA LEU A 76 -29.65 -11.43 14.16
C LEU A 76 -31.02 -12.08 13.89
N SER A 77 -31.08 -12.99 12.91
CA SER A 77 -32.33 -13.71 12.63
C SER A 77 -32.66 -14.72 13.74
N PRO A 78 -33.94 -15.07 13.96
CA PRO A 78 -34.34 -15.95 15.06
C PRO A 78 -33.69 -17.34 15.05
N GLY A 79 -33.31 -17.84 13.87
CA GLY A 79 -32.64 -19.12 13.68
C GLY A 79 -31.13 -19.02 13.45
N ALA A 80 -30.53 -17.82 13.59
CA ALA A 80 -29.07 -17.67 13.52
C ALA A 80 -28.42 -18.13 14.83
N PRO A 81 -27.25 -18.78 14.77
CA PRO A 81 -26.46 -19.04 15.97
C PRO A 81 -26.05 -17.73 16.64
N ALA A 82 -25.71 -17.79 17.93
CA ALA A 82 -25.13 -16.64 18.62
C ALA A 82 -23.84 -16.21 17.91
N LEU A 83 -23.69 -14.92 17.66
CA LEU A 83 -22.50 -14.37 17.02
C LEU A 83 -21.32 -14.40 17.99
N ASP A 84 -20.37 -15.29 17.77
CA ASP A 84 -19.04 -15.20 18.39
C ASP A 84 -18.17 -14.24 17.57
N LEU A 85 -18.10 -12.98 17.99
CA LEU A 85 -17.29 -11.96 17.33
C LEU A 85 -15.80 -12.31 17.30
N LYS A 86 -15.28 -12.99 18.32
CA LYS A 86 -13.85 -13.30 18.42
C LYS A 86 -13.49 -14.41 17.44
N ALA A 87 -14.32 -15.45 17.34
CA ALA A 87 -14.15 -16.51 16.35
C ALA A 87 -14.31 -15.96 14.92
N ALA A 88 -15.39 -15.21 14.65
CA ALA A 88 -15.63 -14.60 13.35
C ALA A 88 -14.48 -13.67 12.90
N TRP A 89 -13.92 -12.89 13.84
CA TRP A 89 -12.76 -12.04 13.56
C TRP A 89 -11.51 -12.86 13.23
N GLY A 90 -11.25 -13.95 13.97
CA GLY A 90 -10.14 -14.86 13.69
C GLY A 90 -10.24 -15.47 12.30
N GLU A 91 -11.42 -16.01 11.93
CA GLU A 91 -11.66 -16.58 10.60
C GLU A 91 -11.53 -15.53 9.48
N TYR A 92 -12.03 -14.31 9.72
CA TYR A 92 -11.85 -13.21 8.78
C TYR A 92 -10.37 -12.88 8.55
N LEU A 93 -9.56 -12.82 9.61
CA LEU A 93 -8.13 -12.56 9.49
C LEU A 93 -7.40 -13.69 8.76
N GLU A 94 -7.72 -14.95 9.05
CA GLU A 94 -7.17 -16.10 8.30
C GLU A 94 -7.48 -15.96 6.79
N LYS A 95 -8.72 -15.61 6.44
CA LYS A 95 -9.10 -15.38 5.05
C LYS A 95 -8.40 -14.15 4.44
N ALA A 96 -8.30 -13.04 5.16
CA ALA A 96 -7.72 -11.79 4.67
C ALA A 96 -6.20 -11.91 4.46
N PHE A 97 -5.52 -12.67 5.32
CA PHE A 97 -4.08 -12.94 5.25
C PHE A 97 -3.72 -14.22 4.49
N SER A 98 -4.71 -14.92 3.93
CA SER A 98 -4.47 -16.03 3.01
C SER A 98 -3.77 -15.56 1.73
N LEU A 99 -3.22 -16.49 0.96
CA LEU A 99 -2.69 -16.20 -0.37
C LEU A 99 -3.74 -15.50 -1.25
N GLN A 100 -4.98 -15.95 -1.22
CA GLN A 100 -6.06 -15.34 -2.00
C GLN A 100 -6.37 -13.92 -1.51
N GLY A 101 -6.45 -13.71 -0.19
CA GLY A 101 -6.71 -12.41 0.41
C GLY A 101 -5.62 -11.38 0.08
N LEU A 102 -4.35 -11.76 0.28
CA LEU A 102 -3.20 -10.90 -0.04
C LEU A 102 -3.03 -10.68 -1.55
N SER A 103 -3.41 -11.65 -2.38
CA SER A 103 -3.40 -11.49 -3.85
C SER A 103 -4.46 -10.51 -4.35
N HIS A 104 -5.58 -10.36 -3.65
CA HIS A 104 -6.59 -9.35 -3.97
C HIS A 104 -6.28 -7.97 -3.36
N GLY A 105 -5.62 -7.93 -2.20
CA GLY A 105 -5.32 -6.69 -1.49
C GLY A 105 -3.92 -6.13 -1.76
N LEU A 106 -2.90 -6.78 -1.23
CA LEU A 106 -1.53 -6.27 -1.18
C LEU A 106 -0.77 -6.44 -2.51
N LEU A 107 -0.96 -7.56 -3.21
CA LEU A 107 -0.22 -7.86 -4.44
C LEU A 107 -0.46 -6.82 -5.56
N PRO A 108 -1.69 -6.37 -5.85
CA PRO A 108 -1.93 -5.35 -6.88
C PRO A 108 -1.22 -4.04 -6.55
N LEU A 109 -1.17 -3.64 -5.28
CA LEU A 109 -0.39 -2.49 -4.83
C LEU A 109 1.10 -2.70 -5.12
N LEU A 110 1.69 -3.82 -4.71
CA LEU A 110 3.11 -4.11 -4.92
C LEU A 110 3.48 -4.12 -6.42
N ASN A 111 2.56 -4.56 -7.29
CA ASN A 111 2.79 -4.63 -8.74
C ASN A 111 2.53 -3.28 -9.45
N SER A 112 1.75 -2.36 -8.88
CA SER A 112 1.34 -1.11 -9.55
C SER A 112 2.02 0.15 -9.01
N VAL A 113 2.55 0.14 -7.78
CA VAL A 113 2.98 1.36 -7.08
C VAL A 113 4.45 1.29 -6.67
N GLN A 114 5.23 2.27 -7.10
CA GLN A 114 6.58 2.45 -6.58
C GLN A 114 6.55 3.24 -5.25
N LEU A 115 6.73 2.55 -4.11
CA LEU A 115 6.71 3.18 -2.78
C LEU A 115 7.87 4.18 -2.57
N ALA A 116 9.01 3.96 -3.24
CA ALA A 116 10.14 4.88 -3.23
C ALA A 116 10.98 4.76 -4.51
N LYS A 117 11.45 5.90 -5.04
CA LYS A 117 12.26 5.98 -6.27
C LYS A 117 13.47 5.04 -6.33
N LYS A 118 14.14 4.82 -5.20
CA LYS A 118 15.34 3.96 -5.10
C LYS A 118 15.04 2.63 -4.38
N GLY A 119 13.78 2.23 -4.30
CA GLY A 119 13.33 1.12 -3.46
C GLY A 119 13.43 1.41 -1.96
N ILE A 120 12.83 0.55 -1.14
CA ILE A 120 12.82 0.64 0.32
C ILE A 120 13.80 -0.36 0.93
N SER A 121 14.27 -0.12 2.16
CA SER A 121 14.99 -1.18 2.91
C SER A 121 14.02 -2.31 3.26
N ALA A 122 14.53 -3.51 3.59
CA ALA A 122 13.72 -4.63 4.07
C ALA A 122 12.80 -4.20 5.23
N PRO A 123 11.48 -4.11 5.03
CA PRO A 123 10.56 -3.70 6.09
C PRO A 123 10.30 -4.89 7.03
N LYS A 124 10.56 -4.75 8.33
CA LYS A 124 10.10 -5.78 9.26
C LYS A 124 8.57 -5.83 9.26
N VAL A 125 8.02 -7.03 9.06
CA VAL A 125 6.56 -7.25 8.93
C VAL A 125 6.07 -8.20 10.03
N PRO A 126 4.98 -7.86 10.73
CA PRO A 126 4.37 -8.76 11.69
C PRO A 126 3.61 -9.88 10.98
N ILE A 127 3.70 -11.11 11.49
CA ILE A 127 3.07 -12.27 10.88
C ILE A 127 1.81 -12.69 11.66
N VAL A 128 0.65 -12.55 11.01
CA VAL A 128 -0.66 -12.94 11.56
C VAL A 128 -1.01 -14.39 11.24
N THR A 129 -0.61 -14.88 10.07
CA THR A 129 -0.87 -16.25 9.60
C THR A 129 0.37 -16.82 8.90
N LEU A 130 0.48 -18.14 8.82
CA LEU A 130 1.62 -18.79 8.13
C LEU A 130 1.54 -18.63 6.60
N GLU A 131 0.35 -18.45 6.03
CA GLU A 131 0.23 -18.09 4.61
C GLU A 131 0.77 -16.69 4.33
N ALA A 132 0.51 -15.72 5.21
CA ALA A 132 1.09 -14.38 5.09
C ALA A 132 2.62 -14.39 5.18
N ARG A 133 3.17 -15.23 6.07
CA ARG A 133 4.62 -15.49 6.14
C ARG A 133 5.16 -15.94 4.80
N ASP A 134 4.55 -16.95 4.18
CA ASP A 134 5.03 -17.50 2.91
C ASP A 134 4.85 -16.53 1.74
N PHE A 135 3.75 -15.78 1.69
CA PHE A 135 3.55 -14.72 0.70
C PHE A 135 4.64 -13.63 0.80
N LEU A 136 4.91 -13.13 2.02
CA LEU A 136 5.91 -12.09 2.24
C LEU A 136 7.33 -12.62 2.01
N ALA A 137 7.64 -13.84 2.47
CA ALA A 137 8.90 -14.51 2.18
C ALA A 137 9.14 -14.67 0.68
N ALA A 138 8.11 -15.05 -0.08
CA ALA A 138 8.19 -15.12 -1.54
C ALA A 138 8.46 -13.75 -2.18
N TRP A 139 7.86 -12.67 -1.66
CA TRP A 139 8.17 -11.31 -2.13
C TRP A 139 9.63 -10.90 -1.86
N TYR A 140 10.18 -11.21 -0.68
CA TYR A 140 11.59 -11.00 -0.37
C TYR A 140 12.50 -11.80 -1.31
N LEU A 141 12.19 -13.08 -1.50
CA LEU A 141 12.93 -13.96 -2.39
C LEU A 141 12.88 -13.46 -3.84
N ALA A 142 11.72 -13.01 -4.33
CA ALA A 142 11.59 -12.47 -5.69
C ALA A 142 12.47 -11.22 -5.91
N ASN A 143 12.64 -10.37 -4.89
CA ASN A 143 13.56 -9.23 -4.96
C ASN A 143 15.03 -9.67 -4.93
N LEU A 144 15.38 -10.74 -4.20
CA LEU A 144 16.74 -11.29 -4.23
C LEU A 144 17.05 -11.95 -5.58
N LEU A 145 16.11 -12.70 -6.15
CA LEU A 145 16.27 -13.34 -7.45
C LEU A 145 16.37 -12.32 -8.60
N SER A 146 15.78 -11.13 -8.48
CA SER A 146 15.99 -10.05 -9.47
C SER A 146 17.44 -9.52 -9.50
N VAL A 147 18.20 -9.70 -8.42
CA VAL A 147 19.65 -9.48 -8.41
C VAL A 147 20.36 -10.52 -9.26
N LYS A 148 20.01 -11.80 -9.08
CA LYS A 148 20.56 -12.90 -9.89
C LYS A 148 20.26 -12.70 -11.37
N GLU A 149 19.00 -12.43 -11.72
CA GLU A 149 18.58 -12.16 -13.10
C GLU A 149 19.39 -11.01 -13.72
N ARG A 150 19.63 -9.92 -12.97
CA ARG A 150 20.47 -8.80 -13.42
C ARG A 150 21.93 -9.19 -13.62
N LEU A 151 22.49 -9.99 -12.72
CA LEU A 151 23.87 -10.48 -12.84
C LEU A 151 24.01 -11.43 -14.04
N ASP A 152 23.07 -12.34 -14.23
CA ASP A 152 23.03 -13.29 -15.35
C ASP A 152 22.89 -12.55 -16.69
N TRP A 153 22.01 -11.55 -16.76
CA TRP A 153 21.88 -10.68 -17.93
C TRP A 153 23.20 -9.95 -18.24
N ARG A 154 23.90 -9.43 -17.23
CA ARG A 154 25.20 -8.78 -17.43
C ARG A 154 26.27 -9.77 -17.90
N THR A 155 26.25 -11.00 -17.41
CA THR A 155 27.15 -12.08 -17.88
C THR A 155 26.92 -12.38 -19.36
N GLN A 156 25.66 -12.48 -19.81
CA GLN A 156 25.32 -12.68 -21.22
C GLN A 156 25.76 -11.49 -22.08
N GLU A 157 25.58 -10.26 -21.60
CA GLU A 157 26.02 -9.04 -22.29
C GLU A 157 27.56 -8.98 -22.43
N ILE A 158 28.29 -9.37 -21.39
CA ILE A 158 29.76 -9.49 -21.42
C ILE A 158 30.18 -10.51 -22.49
N ALA A 159 29.57 -11.70 -22.49
CA ALA A 159 29.88 -12.74 -23.49
C ALA A 159 29.54 -12.30 -24.93
N ARG A 160 28.48 -11.49 -25.12
CA ARG A 160 28.15 -10.90 -26.43
C ARG A 160 29.22 -9.89 -26.86
N LEU A 161 29.60 -8.98 -25.97
CA LEU A 161 30.63 -7.98 -26.22
C LEU A 161 32.01 -8.60 -26.49
N GLU A 162 32.36 -9.71 -25.82
CA GLU A 162 33.58 -10.47 -26.10
C GLU A 162 33.62 -10.94 -27.56
N LYS A 163 32.54 -11.60 -28.02
CA LYS A 163 32.42 -12.05 -29.42
C LYS A 163 32.46 -10.87 -30.41
N GLU A 164 31.83 -9.75 -30.09
CA GLU A 164 31.86 -8.55 -30.93
C GLU A 164 33.27 -7.96 -31.03
N VAL A 165 34.05 -7.94 -29.93
CA VAL A 165 35.45 -7.44 -29.92
C VAL A 165 36.39 -8.37 -30.68
N GLU A 166 36.17 -9.69 -30.60
CA GLU A 166 36.92 -10.70 -31.35
C GLU A 166 36.65 -10.61 -32.86
N GLY A 167 35.40 -10.38 -33.26
CA GLY A 167 34.99 -10.28 -34.67
C GLY A 167 35.22 -8.90 -35.33
N THR A 168 35.62 -7.87 -34.58
CA THR A 168 35.86 -6.52 -35.13
C THR A 168 37.34 -6.36 -35.50
N ALA A 169 37.62 -5.92 -36.73
CA ALA A 169 39.00 -5.60 -37.17
C ALA A 169 39.64 -4.49 -36.33
N GLU A 170 40.98 -4.46 -36.25
CA GLU A 170 41.71 -3.45 -35.49
C GLU A 170 41.35 -2.03 -35.94
N SER A 171 40.62 -1.34 -35.08
CA SER A 171 40.01 -0.05 -35.37
C SER A 171 39.75 0.70 -34.08
N ARG A 172 39.51 2.02 -34.19
CA ARG A 172 39.06 2.87 -33.08
C ARG A 172 37.77 2.33 -32.44
N GLU A 173 36.94 1.65 -33.22
CA GLU A 173 35.70 1.01 -32.75
C GLU A 173 35.99 -0.22 -31.88
N ARG A 174 36.95 -1.07 -32.26
CA ARG A 174 37.41 -2.22 -31.45
C ARG A 174 37.94 -1.76 -30.09
N VAL A 175 38.73 -0.68 -30.05
CA VAL A 175 39.25 -0.10 -28.80
C VAL A 175 38.12 0.41 -27.91
N LYS A 176 37.09 1.04 -28.48
CA LYS A 176 35.91 1.51 -27.73
C LYS A 176 35.13 0.33 -27.13
N LYS A 177 34.83 -0.70 -27.94
CA LYS A 177 34.14 -1.91 -27.49
C LYS A 177 34.93 -2.66 -26.41
N ALA A 178 36.25 -2.76 -26.55
CA ALA A 178 37.12 -3.39 -25.54
C ALA A 178 37.12 -2.61 -24.20
N ARG A 179 37.11 -1.27 -24.23
CA ARG A 179 36.96 -0.46 -23.01
C ARG A 179 35.58 -0.65 -22.36
N ASP A 180 34.53 -0.70 -23.17
CA ASP A 180 33.17 -0.94 -22.67
C ASP A 180 33.06 -2.34 -22.05
N LEU A 181 33.64 -3.37 -22.67
CA LEU A 181 33.74 -4.74 -22.14
C LEU A 181 34.46 -4.78 -20.79
N GLU A 182 35.65 -4.18 -20.71
CA GLU A 182 36.44 -4.14 -19.48
C GLU A 182 35.68 -3.44 -18.35
N LYS A 183 35.04 -2.31 -18.65
CA LYS A 183 34.17 -1.61 -17.70
C LYS A 183 33.04 -2.50 -17.20
N ARG A 184 32.39 -3.27 -18.08
CA ARG A 184 31.30 -4.19 -17.70
C ARG A 184 31.79 -5.34 -16.83
N LYS A 185 32.96 -5.91 -17.11
CA LYS A 185 33.61 -6.94 -16.28
C LYS A 185 33.90 -6.42 -14.88
N GLN A 186 34.52 -5.23 -14.80
CA GLN A 186 34.80 -4.57 -13.52
C GLN A 186 33.53 -4.28 -12.72
N ASP A 187 32.47 -3.78 -13.37
CA ASP A 187 31.19 -3.50 -12.70
C ASP A 187 30.53 -4.78 -12.17
N GLN A 188 30.63 -5.90 -12.91
CA GLN A 188 30.14 -7.22 -12.48
C GLN A 188 30.90 -7.73 -11.24
N GLU A 189 32.23 -7.73 -11.29
CA GLU A 189 33.08 -8.21 -10.21
C GLU A 189 32.94 -7.36 -8.94
N LYS A 190 32.88 -6.03 -9.10
CA LYS A 190 32.63 -5.09 -7.99
C LYS A 190 31.29 -5.37 -7.33
N GLU A 191 30.24 -5.63 -8.12
CA GLU A 191 28.91 -5.88 -7.59
C GLU A 191 28.83 -7.23 -6.86
N GLN A 192 29.45 -8.29 -7.40
CA GLN A 192 29.52 -9.61 -6.75
C GLN A 192 30.33 -9.56 -5.44
N SER A 193 31.53 -8.97 -5.49
CA SER A 193 32.42 -8.82 -4.31
C SER A 193 31.76 -8.03 -3.19
N LYS A 194 30.99 -6.99 -3.54
CA LYS A 194 30.19 -6.21 -2.59
C LYS A 194 29.16 -7.07 -1.86
N TYR A 195 28.43 -7.96 -2.55
CA TYR A 195 27.45 -8.83 -1.89
C TYR A 195 28.11 -9.92 -1.05
N ALA A 196 29.14 -10.59 -1.59
CA ALA A 196 29.89 -11.61 -0.86
C ALA A 196 30.54 -11.05 0.42
N GLY A 197 31.16 -9.86 0.33
CA GLY A 197 31.75 -9.19 1.49
C GLY A 197 30.74 -8.82 2.57
N GLU A 198 29.54 -8.37 2.21
CA GLU A 198 28.48 -8.08 3.19
C GLU A 198 27.86 -9.35 3.79
N LEU A 199 27.75 -10.44 3.02
CA LEU A 199 27.31 -11.76 3.51
C LEU A 199 28.29 -12.29 4.56
N LYS A 200 29.60 -12.22 4.29
CA LYS A 200 30.65 -12.63 5.23
C LYS A 200 30.56 -11.85 6.55
N LYS A 201 30.46 -10.51 6.48
CA LYS A 201 30.27 -9.67 7.68
C LYS A 201 29.04 -10.08 8.50
N LYS A 202 27.93 -10.39 7.82
CA LYS A 202 26.68 -10.78 8.49
C LYS A 202 26.80 -12.16 9.14
N LEU A 203 27.47 -13.10 8.49
CA LEU A 203 27.77 -14.41 9.06
C LEU A 203 28.61 -14.27 10.34
N ASP A 204 29.70 -13.48 10.29
CA ASP A 204 30.56 -13.21 11.45
C ASP A 204 29.76 -12.58 12.62
N GLU A 205 28.84 -11.65 12.31
CA GLU A 205 27.94 -11.03 13.30
C GLU A 205 27.05 -12.08 13.99
N LEU A 206 26.44 -12.97 13.22
CA LEU A 206 25.51 -14.00 13.73
C LEU A 206 26.24 -15.08 14.53
N GLU A 207 27.42 -15.52 14.07
CA GLU A 207 28.26 -16.46 14.83
C GLU A 207 28.75 -15.82 16.14
N GLY A 208 29.08 -14.53 16.12
CA GLY A 208 29.41 -13.75 17.31
C GLY A 208 28.24 -13.68 18.31
N LYS A 209 27.01 -13.43 17.83
CA LYS A 209 25.79 -13.45 18.66
C LYS A 209 25.52 -14.84 19.24
N ARG A 210 25.64 -15.91 18.46
CA ARG A 210 25.50 -17.30 18.96
C ARG A 210 26.50 -17.62 20.06
N LYS A 211 27.78 -17.25 19.89
CA LYS A 211 28.81 -17.44 20.93
C LYS A 211 28.48 -16.67 22.22
N LYS A 212 27.91 -15.46 22.11
CA LYS A 212 27.46 -14.67 23.26
C LYS A 212 26.23 -15.28 23.93
N ALA A 213 25.23 -15.68 23.14
CA ALA A 213 24.01 -16.32 23.63
C ALA A 213 24.31 -17.66 24.32
N ALA A 214 25.19 -18.49 23.76
CA ALA A 214 25.64 -19.74 24.39
C ALA A 214 26.36 -19.49 25.73
N LYS A 215 27.18 -18.42 25.83
CA LYS A 215 27.81 -18.01 27.09
C LYS A 215 26.80 -17.46 28.11
N GLN A 216 25.75 -16.79 27.66
CA GLN A 216 24.69 -16.25 28.53
C GLN A 216 23.68 -17.33 28.97
N GLN A 217 23.36 -18.32 28.13
CA GLN A 217 22.56 -19.49 28.51
C GLN A 217 23.25 -20.36 29.56
N ALA A 218 24.59 -20.36 29.60
CA ALA A 218 25.35 -20.97 30.68
C ALA A 218 25.25 -20.19 32.02
N GLN A 219 24.66 -18.98 32.01
CA GLN A 219 24.59 -18.07 33.17
C GLN A 219 23.15 -17.63 33.54
N SER A 220 22.13 -17.77 32.66
CA SER A 220 20.72 -17.49 32.98
C SER A 220 19.73 -18.29 32.10
N ALA A 221 18.54 -18.58 32.67
CA ALA A 221 17.53 -19.49 32.11
C ALA A 221 16.47 -18.83 31.21
N THR A 222 16.73 -17.66 30.63
CA THR A 222 15.77 -16.98 29.74
C THR A 222 16.31 -16.89 28.31
N PRO A 223 15.76 -17.67 27.35
CA PRO A 223 16.11 -17.55 25.94
C PRO A 223 15.28 -16.41 25.34
N ASN A 224 15.91 -15.26 25.10
CA ASN A 224 15.22 -14.08 24.56
C ASN A 224 15.89 -13.60 23.26
N GLU A 225 15.96 -14.48 22.27
CA GLU A 225 16.14 -14.13 20.85
C GLU A 225 15.85 -15.39 20.00
N THR A 226 14.91 -15.30 19.06
CA THR A 226 14.68 -16.36 18.07
C THR A 226 15.91 -16.47 17.16
N LEU A 227 16.79 -17.42 17.48
CA LEU A 227 17.94 -17.74 16.64
C LEU A 227 17.46 -18.28 15.29
N LEU A 228 18.09 -17.84 14.20
CA LEU A 228 17.86 -18.40 12.87
C LEU A 228 18.07 -19.92 12.91
N ALA A 229 17.26 -20.65 12.13
CA ALA A 229 17.42 -22.09 11.99
C ALA A 229 18.78 -22.46 11.39
N ASP A 230 19.32 -23.64 11.72
CA ASP A 230 20.67 -24.04 11.30
C ASP A 230 20.84 -24.09 9.78
N TRP A 231 19.80 -24.54 9.05
CA TRP A 231 19.79 -24.55 7.58
C TRP A 231 19.93 -23.15 6.97
N ALA A 232 19.46 -22.10 7.66
CA ALA A 232 19.56 -20.73 7.21
C ALA A 232 21.00 -20.19 7.33
N LEU A 233 21.72 -20.63 8.38
CA LEU A 233 23.14 -20.31 8.57
C LEU A 233 24.01 -21.01 7.53
N GLU A 234 23.68 -22.25 7.16
CA GLU A 234 24.36 -22.96 6.07
C GLU A 234 24.27 -22.19 4.74
N GLY A 235 23.08 -21.67 4.41
CA GLY A 235 22.90 -20.80 3.24
C GLY A 235 23.77 -19.54 3.28
N LEU A 236 23.89 -18.89 4.44
CA LEU A 236 24.77 -17.73 4.62
C LEU A 236 26.26 -18.08 4.45
N LYS A 237 26.69 -19.25 4.92
CA LYS A 237 28.05 -19.77 4.72
C LYS A 237 28.35 -19.99 3.24
N LEU A 238 27.45 -20.68 2.52
CA LEU A 238 27.55 -20.83 1.06
C LEU A 238 27.66 -19.46 0.36
N GLY A 239 26.89 -18.47 0.79
CA GLY A 239 26.95 -17.10 0.26
C GLY A 239 28.28 -16.38 0.48
N ALA A 240 28.97 -16.65 1.58
CA ALA A 240 30.28 -16.08 1.89
C ALA A 240 31.41 -16.78 1.11
N ASP A 241 31.30 -18.09 0.91
CA ASP A 241 32.37 -18.91 0.33
C ASP A 241 32.24 -19.10 -1.19
N ASN A 242 31.02 -19.35 -1.68
CA ASN A 242 30.73 -19.59 -3.10
C ASN A 242 29.39 -18.95 -3.51
N PHE A 243 29.49 -17.76 -4.08
CA PHE A 243 28.32 -16.97 -4.48
C PHE A 243 27.44 -17.66 -5.54
N GLN A 244 28.00 -18.55 -6.38
CA GLN A 244 27.22 -19.30 -7.36
C GLN A 244 26.39 -20.41 -6.70
N GLU A 245 26.95 -21.10 -5.71
CA GLU A 245 26.20 -22.10 -4.94
C GLU A 245 25.10 -21.48 -4.10
N PHE A 246 25.33 -20.29 -3.54
CA PHE A 246 24.30 -19.52 -2.85
C PHE A 246 23.08 -19.24 -3.73
N TRP A 247 23.29 -18.90 -5.01
CA TRP A 247 22.19 -18.69 -5.96
C TRP A 247 21.48 -19.98 -6.37
N MET A 248 22.12 -21.14 -6.25
CA MET A 248 21.43 -22.43 -6.39
C MET A 248 20.60 -22.74 -5.14
N TRP A 249 21.16 -22.48 -3.95
CA TRP A 249 20.47 -22.66 -2.68
C TRP A 249 19.22 -21.77 -2.54
N LEU A 250 19.26 -20.53 -3.03
CA LEU A 250 18.09 -19.65 -3.06
C LEU A 250 17.08 -19.96 -4.17
N ASN A 251 17.40 -20.81 -5.15
CA ASN A 251 16.51 -21.07 -6.28
C ASN A 251 15.51 -22.18 -5.94
N PRO A 252 14.19 -21.92 -5.84
CA PRO A 252 13.21 -22.95 -5.48
C PRO A 252 13.13 -24.12 -6.47
N ALA A 253 13.58 -23.95 -7.71
CA ALA A 253 13.66 -25.03 -8.69
C ALA A 253 14.92 -25.90 -8.54
N SER A 254 15.89 -25.48 -7.73
CA SER A 254 17.13 -26.24 -7.51
C SER A 254 16.92 -27.37 -6.50
N PRO A 255 17.49 -28.57 -6.73
CA PRO A 255 17.51 -29.63 -5.73
C PRO A 255 18.35 -29.25 -4.49
N LYS A 256 19.29 -28.29 -4.61
CA LYS A 256 20.10 -27.78 -3.50
C LYS A 256 19.32 -26.82 -2.58
N ALA A 257 18.12 -26.39 -2.96
CA ALA A 257 17.34 -25.46 -2.16
C ALA A 257 16.65 -26.17 -0.97
N PRO A 258 16.67 -25.55 0.23
CA PRO A 258 16.04 -26.13 1.40
C PRO A 258 14.51 -26.18 1.21
N PRO A 259 13.80 -27.12 1.87
CA PRO A 259 12.34 -27.24 1.75
C PRO A 259 11.58 -25.91 1.98
N ALA A 260 12.06 -25.10 2.93
CA ALA A 260 11.48 -23.78 3.24
C ALA A 260 11.58 -22.77 2.09
N ILE A 261 12.58 -22.89 1.20
CA ILE A 261 12.69 -22.07 -0.02
C ILE A 261 11.85 -22.68 -1.14
N ARG A 262 11.87 -24.02 -1.30
CA ARG A 262 11.10 -24.73 -2.33
C ARG A 262 9.60 -24.50 -2.22
N ARG A 263 9.05 -24.41 -1.00
CA ARG A 263 7.61 -24.12 -0.78
C ARG A 263 7.16 -22.75 -1.32
N LEU A 264 8.09 -21.83 -1.57
CA LEU A 264 7.77 -20.50 -2.10
C LEU A 264 7.56 -20.48 -3.62
N ALA A 265 7.91 -21.57 -4.34
CA ALA A 265 7.84 -21.63 -5.79
C ALA A 265 6.47 -21.21 -6.39
N PRO A 266 5.31 -21.62 -5.83
CA PRO A 266 4.00 -21.25 -6.38
C PRO A 266 3.69 -19.75 -6.30
N TYR A 267 4.34 -19.02 -5.39
CA TYR A 267 4.08 -17.60 -5.13
C TYR A 267 4.88 -16.68 -6.06
N LEU A 268 6.07 -17.11 -6.50
CA LEU A 268 7.00 -16.26 -7.26
C LEU A 268 6.44 -15.69 -8.59
N PRO A 269 5.64 -16.44 -9.38
CA PRO A 269 5.06 -15.90 -10.61
C PRO A 269 4.08 -14.74 -10.40
N LEU A 270 3.53 -14.58 -9.20
CA LEU A 270 2.56 -13.53 -8.87
C LEU A 270 3.21 -12.12 -8.84
N PHE A 271 4.50 -12.05 -8.54
CA PHE A 271 5.25 -10.81 -8.39
C PHE A 271 5.78 -10.34 -9.75
N GLY A 272 5.21 -9.25 -10.28
CA GLY A 272 5.66 -8.58 -11.50
C GLY A 272 6.94 -7.74 -11.32
N LEU A 273 7.33 -7.03 -12.37
CA LEU A 273 8.59 -6.25 -12.39
C LEU A 273 8.67 -5.21 -11.25
N THR A 274 7.60 -4.45 -11.03
CA THR A 274 7.54 -3.40 -10.00
C THR A 274 7.77 -3.99 -8.61
N SER A 275 7.11 -5.09 -8.27
CA SER A 275 7.21 -5.70 -6.93
C SER A 275 8.58 -6.32 -6.69
N ARG A 276 9.22 -6.89 -7.72
CA ARG A 276 10.59 -7.44 -7.68
C ARG A 276 11.70 -6.39 -7.61
N GLN A 277 11.36 -5.11 -7.79
CA GLN A 277 12.27 -3.96 -7.69
C GLN A 277 11.89 -3.01 -6.54
N GLN A 278 10.93 -3.42 -5.71
CA GLN A 278 10.40 -2.59 -4.65
C GLN A 278 11.40 -2.44 -3.48
N LEU A 279 12.22 -3.47 -3.26
CA LEU A 279 13.28 -3.47 -2.26
C LEU A 279 14.61 -3.03 -2.89
N ASN A 280 15.34 -2.18 -2.16
CA ASN A 280 16.62 -1.68 -2.61
C ASN A 280 17.71 -2.74 -2.40
N THR A 281 17.96 -3.54 -3.43
CA THR A 281 19.03 -4.55 -3.45
C THR A 281 20.38 -3.99 -3.94
N ALA A 282 20.41 -2.79 -4.51
CA ALA A 282 21.63 -2.19 -5.07
C ALA A 282 22.68 -1.85 -4.00
N VAL A 283 22.26 -1.61 -2.74
CA VAL A 283 23.17 -1.37 -1.61
C VAL A 283 23.42 -2.69 -0.86
N GLY A 284 24.67 -3.10 -0.71
CA GLY A 284 25.05 -4.41 -0.15
C GLY A 284 24.50 -4.67 1.25
N ASN A 285 24.53 -3.68 2.15
CA ASN A 285 23.96 -3.82 3.50
C ASN A 285 22.43 -3.94 3.52
N LYS A 286 21.72 -3.50 2.47
CA LYS A 286 20.27 -3.67 2.35
C LYS A 286 19.95 -5.04 1.78
N PHE A 287 20.77 -5.54 0.85
CA PHE A 287 20.69 -6.91 0.36
C PHE A 287 20.74 -7.92 1.52
N THR A 288 21.68 -7.77 2.45
CA THR A 288 21.77 -8.66 3.62
C THR A 288 20.61 -8.50 4.58
N LYS A 289 20.05 -7.30 4.76
CA LYS A 289 18.81 -7.10 5.55
C LYS A 289 17.58 -7.77 4.92
N ILE A 290 17.48 -7.77 3.60
CA ILE A 290 16.40 -8.46 2.85
C ILE A 290 16.52 -9.97 3.06
N LEU A 291 17.74 -10.51 2.97
CA LEU A 291 18.01 -11.91 3.23
C LEU A 291 17.74 -12.28 4.70
N ASP A 292 18.20 -11.47 5.66
CA ASP A 292 17.97 -11.69 7.10
C ASP A 292 16.46 -11.78 7.41
N GLU A 293 15.66 -10.88 6.84
CA GLU A 293 14.21 -10.91 7.01
C GLU A 293 13.56 -12.12 6.33
N LEU A 294 14.01 -12.51 5.13
CA LEU A 294 13.57 -13.75 4.48
C LEU A 294 13.83 -14.96 5.38
N LEU A 295 15.04 -15.09 5.92
CA LEU A 295 15.44 -16.22 6.76
C LEU A 295 14.70 -16.23 8.10
N ARG A 296 14.49 -15.05 8.71
CA ARG A 296 13.64 -14.91 9.90
C ARG A 296 12.25 -15.44 9.62
N LEU A 297 11.61 -14.97 8.56
CA LEU A 297 10.27 -15.39 8.17
C LEU A 297 10.20 -16.89 7.94
N LEU A 298 11.15 -17.47 7.20
CA LEU A 298 11.15 -18.90 6.92
C LEU A 298 11.42 -19.79 8.15
N SER A 299 12.05 -19.22 9.19
CA SER A 299 12.29 -19.89 10.47
C SER A 299 11.10 -19.82 11.44
N LEU A 300 10.04 -19.05 11.13
CA LEU A 300 8.85 -18.97 11.97
C LEU A 300 7.96 -20.22 11.82
N GLU A 301 7.69 -20.88 12.94
CA GLU A 301 6.76 -22.01 13.02
C GLU A 301 5.33 -21.59 13.36
N ASN A 302 5.17 -20.48 14.09
CA ASN A 302 3.88 -19.97 14.55
C ASN A 302 3.72 -18.49 14.18
N PRO A 303 2.47 -17.98 14.04
CA PRO A 303 2.22 -16.56 13.93
C PRO A 303 2.81 -15.76 15.10
N GLU A 304 3.27 -14.55 14.81
CA GLU A 304 3.91 -13.66 15.78
C GLU A 304 2.92 -12.75 16.50
N VAL A 305 1.81 -12.40 15.85
CA VAL A 305 0.85 -11.45 16.39
C VAL A 305 -0.58 -11.95 16.25
N LYS A 306 -1.37 -11.71 17.31
CA LYS A 306 -2.83 -11.79 17.26
C LYS A 306 -3.38 -10.37 17.18
N VAL A 307 -4.09 -10.06 16.09
CA VAL A 307 -4.73 -8.75 15.94
C VAL A 307 -6.07 -8.77 16.67
N PRO A 308 -6.34 -7.86 17.62
CA PRO A 308 -7.61 -7.84 18.34
C PRO A 308 -8.77 -7.39 17.43
N PRO A 309 -10.02 -7.80 17.73
CA PRO A 309 -11.20 -7.35 16.99
C PRO A 309 -11.35 -5.83 16.98
N LEU A 310 -11.82 -5.30 15.84
CA LEU A 310 -12.17 -3.89 15.68
C LEU A 310 -13.63 -3.57 16.07
N LEU A 311 -14.40 -4.59 16.43
CA LEU A 311 -15.76 -4.50 16.94
C LEU A 311 -15.87 -5.24 18.27
N ALA A 312 -16.68 -4.74 19.18
CA ALA A 312 -16.98 -5.38 20.45
C ALA A 312 -18.44 -5.15 20.87
N GLU A 313 -19.00 -6.06 21.67
CA GLU A 313 -20.34 -5.89 22.24
C GLU A 313 -20.38 -4.80 23.33
N ASN A 314 -19.23 -4.50 23.94
CA ASN A 314 -19.06 -3.46 24.93
C ASN A 314 -18.18 -2.32 24.39
N PRO A 315 -18.37 -1.08 24.85
CA PRO A 315 -17.49 0.03 24.48
C PRO A 315 -16.02 -0.27 24.82
N PHE A 316 -15.12 0.12 23.92
CA PHE A 316 -13.68 0.00 24.17
C PHE A 316 -13.24 0.99 25.26
N ALA A 317 -12.44 0.50 26.21
CA ALA A 317 -11.78 1.36 27.18
C ALA A 317 -10.77 2.28 26.46
N LEU A 318 -10.80 3.57 26.79
CA LEU A 318 -9.83 4.55 26.31
C LEU A 318 -8.72 4.66 27.35
N ASP A 319 -7.53 4.15 27.02
CA ASP A 319 -6.35 4.39 27.82
C ASP A 319 -5.86 5.83 27.58
N LEU A 320 -5.97 6.68 28.61
CA LEU A 320 -5.46 8.04 28.55
C LEU A 320 -3.93 8.03 28.59
N ARG A 321 -3.32 8.68 27.59
CA ARG A 321 -1.86 8.80 27.46
C ARG A 321 -1.31 9.78 28.50
N LYS A 322 -0.16 9.44 29.11
CA LYS A 322 0.69 10.42 29.82
C LYS A 322 1.44 11.30 28.81
N ALA A 323 1.39 12.62 28.98
CA ALA A 323 2.11 13.57 28.14
C ALA A 323 3.63 13.30 28.13
N GLY A 324 4.29 13.45 26.98
CA GLY A 324 5.75 13.33 26.84
C GLY A 324 6.24 12.68 25.54
N ASP A 325 7.51 12.93 25.21
CA ASP A 325 8.16 12.57 23.94
C ASP A 325 8.38 11.10 23.67
N LYS A 326 8.80 10.38 24.72
CA LYS A 326 9.14 8.96 24.68
C LYS A 326 8.12 8.13 25.45
N ALA A 327 6.84 8.48 25.30
CA ALA A 327 5.80 7.61 25.80
C ALA A 327 5.94 6.26 25.07
N ASP A 328 6.04 5.17 25.84
CA ASP A 328 6.14 3.79 25.36
C ASP A 328 4.79 3.34 24.77
N VAL A 329 4.33 4.06 23.75
CA VAL A 329 3.00 3.95 23.14
C VAL A 329 3.09 3.98 21.63
N CYS A 330 2.21 3.21 20.99
CA CYS A 330 2.08 3.13 19.56
C CYS A 330 1.71 4.50 18.99
N TYR A 331 2.51 5.00 18.06
CA TYR A 331 2.26 6.24 17.33
C TYR A 331 0.88 6.27 16.65
N SER A 332 0.39 5.12 16.23
CA SER A 332 -0.87 4.98 15.51
C SER A 332 -2.11 4.90 16.42
N CYS A 333 -2.16 3.93 17.34
CA CYS A 333 -3.35 3.68 18.16
C CYS A 333 -3.24 4.19 19.61
N GLY A 334 -2.09 4.70 20.03
CA GLY A 334 -1.86 5.21 21.39
C GLY A 334 -1.73 4.14 22.48
N ARG A 335 -1.88 2.84 22.16
CA ARG A 335 -1.73 1.74 23.12
C ARG A 335 -0.27 1.56 23.54
N PRO A 336 0.01 1.07 24.77
CA PRO A 336 1.37 0.74 25.20
C PRO A 336 2.08 -0.26 24.27
N LEU A 337 3.40 -0.12 24.09
CA LEU A 337 4.21 -0.97 23.20
C LEU A 337 4.80 -2.24 23.86
N LYS A 338 4.24 -2.65 25.01
CA LYS A 338 4.72 -3.78 25.82
C LYS A 338 4.75 -5.12 25.08
N ASP A 339 3.81 -5.32 24.15
CA ASP A 339 3.65 -6.57 23.40
C ASP A 339 4.46 -6.61 22.08
N GLY A 340 5.46 -5.73 21.97
CA GLY A 340 6.36 -5.65 20.82
C GLY A 340 6.07 -4.45 19.91
N GLN A 341 7.14 -3.96 19.28
CA GLN A 341 7.11 -2.76 18.47
C GLN A 341 7.94 -2.90 17.19
N LEU A 342 7.51 -2.16 16.18
CA LEU A 342 8.22 -2.02 14.92
C LEU A 342 8.40 -0.56 14.60
N LYS A 343 9.54 -0.22 13.97
CA LYS A 343 9.68 1.08 13.33
C LYS A 343 8.71 1.19 12.17
N ALA A 344 8.03 2.32 12.09
CA ALA A 344 7.05 2.61 11.07
C ALA A 344 7.74 2.68 9.68
N SER A 345 7.75 1.56 8.96
CA SER A 345 8.46 1.41 7.69
C SER A 345 7.62 1.91 6.50
N LYS A 346 8.25 2.13 5.33
CA LYS A 346 7.55 2.58 4.11
C LYS A 346 6.49 1.62 3.55
N LEU A 347 6.57 0.33 3.90
CA LEU A 347 5.52 -0.63 3.57
C LEU A 347 4.31 -0.48 4.49
N ILE A 348 4.50 0.05 5.69
CA ILE A 348 3.47 0.21 6.70
C ILE A 348 2.87 1.63 6.64
N PHE A 349 3.70 2.68 6.45
CA PHE A 349 3.31 4.10 6.39
C PHE A 349 4.16 4.91 5.40
N THR A 350 3.58 5.94 4.78
CA THR A 350 4.32 6.84 3.88
C THR A 350 5.14 7.85 4.67
N ALA A 351 6.41 7.52 4.93
CA ALA A 351 7.39 8.40 5.60
C ALA A 351 6.90 8.99 6.94
N PRO A 352 6.53 8.12 7.91
CA PRO A 352 6.07 8.56 9.21
C PRO A 352 7.24 9.27 9.92
N SER A 353 7.00 10.46 10.43
CA SER A 353 7.98 11.21 11.22
C SER A 353 7.28 11.79 12.43
N GLN A 354 7.91 11.64 13.59
CA GLN A 354 7.46 12.26 14.83
C GLN A 354 8.44 13.35 15.20
N ARG A 355 7.92 14.58 15.37
CA ARG A 355 8.69 15.69 15.92
C ARG A 355 8.81 15.50 17.43
N LEU A 356 10.04 15.61 17.94
CA LEU A 356 10.30 15.59 19.38
C LEU A 356 9.83 16.91 20.01
N GLN A 357 9.05 16.87 21.09
CA GLN A 357 8.60 18.02 21.90
C GLN A 357 9.78 18.71 22.60
N SER A 358 10.80 17.96 23.04
CA SER A 358 12.01 18.46 23.71
C SER A 358 13.16 18.84 22.77
N GLY A 359 12.98 18.76 21.45
CA GLY A 359 14.06 19.03 20.49
C GLY A 359 13.60 19.52 19.11
N ARG A 360 14.57 19.87 18.26
CA ARG A 360 14.31 20.17 16.84
C ARG A 360 14.38 18.92 15.93
N GLY A 361 14.64 17.75 16.50
CA GLY A 361 14.79 16.49 15.76
C GLY A 361 13.46 15.87 15.33
N GLN A 362 13.51 15.07 14.26
CA GLN A 362 12.45 14.17 13.84
C GLN A 362 12.98 12.73 13.86
N GLU A 363 12.19 11.80 14.36
CA GLU A 363 12.51 10.37 14.38
C GLU A 363 11.43 9.55 13.68
N GLU A 364 11.79 8.36 13.20
CA GLU A 364 10.83 7.36 12.74
C GLU A 364 10.09 6.80 13.96
N PRO A 365 8.76 6.94 14.04
CA PRO A 365 8.01 6.51 15.21
C PRO A 365 7.90 4.99 15.30
N GLU A 366 7.58 4.51 16.50
CA GLU A 366 7.30 3.11 16.78
C GLU A 366 5.80 2.82 16.77
N VAL A 367 5.44 1.65 16.26
CA VAL A 367 4.06 1.17 16.17
C VAL A 367 3.95 -0.24 16.72
N CYS A 368 2.79 -0.56 17.30
CA CYS A 368 2.51 -1.91 17.77
C CYS A 368 2.33 -2.88 16.59
N LEU A 369 2.56 -4.17 16.85
CA LEU A 369 2.43 -5.22 15.85
C LEU A 369 1.02 -5.31 15.23
N SER A 370 -0.03 -5.04 16.01
CA SER A 370 -1.41 -5.04 15.51
C SER A 370 -1.67 -3.92 14.50
N CYS A 371 -1.20 -2.69 14.77
CA CYS A 371 -1.30 -1.58 13.82
C CYS A 371 -0.52 -1.88 12.54
N ALA A 372 0.69 -2.43 12.67
CA ALA A 372 1.49 -2.83 11.52
C ALA A 372 0.80 -3.92 10.67
N ALA A 373 0.15 -4.89 11.30
CA ALA A 373 -0.61 -5.94 10.62
C ALA A 373 -1.86 -5.40 9.90
N LEU A 374 -2.66 -4.56 10.56
CA LEU A 374 -3.82 -3.90 9.93
C LEU A 374 -3.41 -3.02 8.76
N ALA A 375 -2.28 -2.32 8.91
CA ALA A 375 -1.71 -1.53 7.83
C ALA A 375 -1.29 -2.42 6.67
N LEU A 376 -0.72 -3.60 6.91
CA LEU A 376 -0.31 -4.53 5.85
C LEU A 376 -1.49 -5.07 5.03
N LEU A 377 -2.64 -5.33 5.66
CA LEU A 377 -3.87 -5.72 4.96
C LEU A 377 -4.44 -4.62 4.08
N SER A 378 -4.19 -3.36 4.43
CA SER A 378 -4.72 -2.25 3.66
C SER A 378 -4.01 -2.15 2.30
N PRO A 379 -4.74 -2.22 1.18
CA PRO A 379 -4.17 -2.05 -0.15
C PRO A 379 -3.86 -0.58 -0.47
N ILE A 380 -3.97 0.30 0.52
CA ILE A 380 -3.68 1.73 0.41
C ILE A 380 -2.32 1.99 1.03
N LYS A 381 -1.36 2.34 0.19
CA LYS A 381 -0.03 2.83 0.58
C LYS A 381 0.33 4.02 -0.31
N PRO A 382 0.13 5.25 0.18
CA PRO A 382 0.59 6.41 -0.55
C PRO A 382 2.11 6.27 -0.76
N GLY A 383 2.58 6.58 -1.96
CA GLY A 383 3.98 6.50 -2.33
C GLY A 383 4.43 7.77 -3.03
N THR A 384 5.68 7.79 -3.49
CA THR A 384 6.21 8.91 -4.29
C THR A 384 5.49 9.10 -5.63
N GLY A 385 4.74 8.09 -6.08
CA GLY A 385 3.95 8.09 -7.30
C GLY A 385 2.46 7.90 -7.07
N SER A 386 1.91 8.23 -5.90
CA SER A 386 0.45 8.15 -5.69
C SER A 386 -0.08 9.18 -4.72
N VAL A 387 -1.37 9.48 -4.84
CA VAL A 387 -2.14 10.30 -3.89
C VAL A 387 -3.32 9.51 -3.35
N LEU A 388 -3.71 9.81 -2.12
CA LEU A 388 -4.85 9.18 -1.46
C LEU A 388 -6.00 10.18 -1.40
N VAL A 389 -7.17 9.78 -1.91
CA VAL A 389 -8.40 10.56 -1.88
C VAL A 389 -9.45 9.79 -1.08
N ARG A 390 -10.07 10.44 -0.10
CA ARG A 390 -11.25 9.92 0.59
C ARG A 390 -12.50 10.48 -0.08
N VAL A 391 -13.43 9.61 -0.41
CA VAL A 391 -14.75 9.99 -0.91
C VAL A 391 -15.70 10.10 0.28
N GLY A 392 -16.42 11.22 0.38
CA GLY A 392 -17.48 11.43 1.36
C GLY A 392 -18.71 10.59 1.06
N THR A 393 -19.63 10.51 2.02
CA THR A 393 -20.88 9.78 1.84
C THR A 393 -21.89 10.62 1.08
N TYR A 394 -22.69 9.97 0.23
CA TYR A 394 -23.82 10.57 -0.48
C TYR A 394 -25.05 9.69 -0.23
N GLU A 395 -26.05 10.23 0.47
CA GLU A 395 -27.32 9.58 0.87
C GLU A 395 -27.14 8.31 1.73
N ALA A 396 -26.46 7.30 1.20
CA ALA A 396 -26.09 6.06 1.86
C ALA A 396 -24.57 5.96 2.04
N PRO A 397 -24.10 5.50 3.22
CA PRO A 397 -22.68 5.24 3.45
C PRO A 397 -22.00 4.28 2.44
N GLU A 398 -22.74 3.33 1.85
CA GLU A 398 -22.23 2.34 0.88
C GLU A 398 -21.98 2.95 -0.51
N ALA A 399 -22.64 4.08 -0.84
CA ALA A 399 -22.58 4.67 -2.17
C ALA A 399 -21.15 5.09 -2.57
N ALA A 400 -20.39 5.63 -1.61
CA ALA A 400 -19.00 6.01 -1.82
C ALA A 400 -18.15 4.80 -2.23
N LYS A 401 -18.35 3.67 -1.56
CA LYS A 401 -17.65 2.42 -1.83
C LYS A 401 -17.95 1.87 -3.24
N HIS A 402 -19.21 1.88 -3.63
CA HIS A 402 -19.59 1.46 -4.99
C HIS A 402 -19.00 2.38 -6.05
N PHE A 403 -19.03 3.69 -5.81
CA PHE A 403 -18.40 4.66 -6.70
C PHE A 403 -16.90 4.38 -6.87
N VAL A 404 -16.14 4.22 -5.78
CA VAL A 404 -14.69 4.01 -5.91
C VAL A 404 -14.36 2.70 -6.62
N ARG A 405 -15.12 1.62 -6.37
CA ARG A 405 -14.96 0.35 -7.08
C ARG A 405 -15.15 0.53 -8.58
N LEU A 406 -16.27 1.15 -8.98
CA LEU A 406 -16.57 1.42 -10.39
C LEU A 406 -15.55 2.35 -11.05
N PHE A 407 -15.11 3.38 -10.33
CA PHE A 407 -14.09 4.33 -10.80
C PHE A 407 -12.78 3.62 -11.14
N THR A 408 -12.37 2.64 -10.31
CA THR A 408 -11.10 1.93 -10.54
C THR A 408 -11.17 0.80 -11.56
N THR A 409 -12.38 0.37 -11.97
CA THR A 409 -12.55 -0.72 -12.94
C THR A 409 -11.88 -0.37 -14.27
N GLY A 410 -10.92 -1.20 -14.69
CA GLY A 410 -10.17 -0.99 -15.94
C GLY A 410 -9.05 0.06 -15.85
N THR A 411 -8.77 0.59 -14.66
CA THR A 411 -7.67 1.54 -14.41
C THR A 411 -6.54 0.88 -13.63
N LEU A 412 -5.40 1.57 -13.52
CA LEU A 412 -4.30 1.18 -12.63
C LEU A 412 -4.45 1.74 -11.21
N HIS A 413 -5.57 2.42 -10.90
CA HIS A 413 -5.85 2.97 -9.58
C HIS A 413 -6.33 1.87 -8.63
N VAL A 414 -6.19 2.11 -7.32
CA VAL A 414 -6.57 1.14 -6.29
C VAL A 414 -7.70 1.71 -5.45
N ALA A 415 -8.76 0.92 -5.26
CA ALA A 415 -9.88 1.25 -4.39
C ALA A 415 -9.85 0.40 -3.13
N ALA A 416 -10.16 0.99 -1.98
CA ALA A 416 -10.49 0.24 -0.77
C ALA A 416 -11.43 1.01 0.15
N GLY A 417 -12.54 0.37 0.51
CA GLY A 417 -13.63 1.02 1.24
C GLY A 417 -14.12 2.25 0.48
N ARG A 418 -14.03 3.43 1.11
CA ARG A 418 -14.37 4.75 0.53
C ARG A 418 -13.15 5.55 0.04
N TYR A 419 -12.00 4.90 -0.08
CA TYR A 419 -10.75 5.55 -0.44
C TYR A 419 -10.30 5.13 -1.85
N LEU A 420 -9.73 6.11 -2.55
CA LEU A 420 -9.11 5.99 -3.86
C LEU A 420 -7.63 6.30 -3.74
N GLN A 421 -6.78 5.36 -4.14
CA GLN A 421 -5.38 5.63 -4.38
C GLN A 421 -5.17 5.88 -5.88
N LEU A 422 -4.95 7.14 -6.23
CA LEU A 422 -4.67 7.55 -7.60
C LEU A 422 -3.17 7.36 -7.87
N ASN A 423 -2.87 6.47 -8.80
CA ASN A 423 -1.53 6.05 -9.16
C ASN A 423 -1.03 6.86 -10.36
N SER A 424 0.11 7.53 -10.16
CA SER A 424 0.71 8.44 -11.11
C SER A 424 1.54 7.72 -12.16
N PRO A 425 1.33 7.97 -13.46
CA PRO A 425 2.22 7.48 -14.50
C PRO A 425 3.59 8.18 -14.41
N LEU A 426 4.61 7.54 -15.00
CA LEU A 426 5.93 8.12 -15.19
C LEU A 426 5.97 8.91 -16.49
N VAL A 427 6.24 10.21 -16.40
CA VAL A 427 6.34 11.15 -17.53
C VAL A 427 7.67 11.88 -17.41
N GLY A 428 8.49 11.89 -18.47
CA GLY A 428 9.86 12.42 -18.41
C GLY A 428 10.73 11.76 -17.32
N GLY A 429 10.50 10.47 -17.01
CA GLY A 429 11.24 9.72 -16.00
C GLY A 429 10.92 10.08 -14.53
N LYS A 430 9.86 10.86 -14.28
CA LYS A 430 9.36 11.18 -12.93
C LYS A 430 7.85 10.95 -12.84
N PRO A 431 7.31 10.59 -11.67
CA PRO A 431 5.87 10.52 -11.49
C PRO A 431 5.22 11.89 -11.76
N LEU A 432 4.19 11.94 -12.60
CA LEU A 432 3.44 13.15 -12.92
C LEU A 432 2.98 13.94 -11.69
N VAL A 433 2.57 13.25 -10.61
CA VAL A 433 2.21 13.86 -9.32
C VAL A 433 3.31 14.76 -8.74
N GLN A 434 4.58 14.43 -8.96
CA GLN A 434 5.70 15.26 -8.49
C GLN A 434 5.86 16.54 -9.31
N THR A 435 5.47 16.49 -10.58
CA THR A 435 5.57 17.64 -11.50
C THR A 435 4.39 18.59 -11.32
N LEU A 436 3.18 18.07 -11.19
CA LEU A 436 1.96 18.90 -11.04
C LEU A 436 1.73 19.37 -9.61
N GLY A 437 2.14 18.57 -8.62
CA GLY A 437 1.74 18.69 -7.22
C GLY A 437 0.54 17.80 -6.91
N ARG A 438 0.45 17.30 -5.67
CA ARG A 438 -0.51 16.27 -5.25
C ARG A 438 -1.97 16.69 -5.42
N LEU A 439 -2.29 17.92 -5.03
CA LEU A 439 -3.64 18.51 -5.13
C LEU A 439 -4.08 18.68 -6.60
N VAL A 440 -3.22 19.27 -7.43
CA VAL A 440 -3.48 19.49 -8.85
C VAL A 440 -3.59 18.16 -9.60
N TYR A 441 -2.74 17.19 -9.26
CA TYR A 441 -2.80 15.84 -9.83
C TYR A 441 -4.12 15.12 -9.46
N ALA A 442 -4.57 15.22 -8.21
CA ALA A 442 -5.86 14.64 -7.81
C ALA A 442 -7.03 15.25 -8.59
N LEU A 443 -7.04 16.58 -8.77
CA LEU A 443 -8.05 17.25 -9.60
C LEU A 443 -8.00 16.79 -11.05
N GLN A 444 -6.80 16.73 -11.62
CA GLN A 444 -6.59 16.32 -13.01
C GLN A 444 -7.21 14.94 -13.27
N VAL A 445 -6.84 13.95 -12.47
CA VAL A 445 -7.33 12.57 -12.61
C VAL A 445 -8.84 12.49 -12.38
N LEU A 446 -9.35 13.06 -11.29
CA LEU A 446 -10.78 13.02 -10.98
C LEU A 446 -11.62 13.76 -12.04
N GLY A 447 -11.15 14.91 -12.55
CA GLY A 447 -11.82 15.65 -13.61
C GLY A 447 -11.84 14.91 -14.94
N LEU A 448 -10.79 14.13 -15.24
CA LEU A 448 -10.68 13.37 -16.47
C LEU A 448 -11.49 12.07 -16.44
N GLU A 449 -11.39 11.32 -15.34
CA GLU A 449 -11.86 9.93 -15.27
C GLU A 449 -13.21 9.78 -14.55
N ALA A 450 -13.57 10.69 -13.64
CA ALA A 450 -14.80 10.54 -12.88
C ALA A 450 -16.03 10.89 -13.72
N ASN A 451 -17.13 10.18 -13.48
CA ASN A 451 -18.42 10.55 -14.05
C ASN A 451 -18.82 11.96 -13.56
N PRO A 452 -19.21 12.90 -14.45
CA PRO A 452 -19.58 14.25 -14.06
C PRO A 452 -20.71 14.32 -13.01
N LYS A 453 -21.63 13.35 -13.01
CA LYS A 453 -22.69 13.25 -11.99
C LYS A 453 -22.10 12.95 -10.60
N ALA A 454 -21.03 12.17 -10.52
CA ALA A 454 -20.36 11.87 -9.27
C ALA A 454 -19.62 13.10 -8.72
N LEU A 455 -18.98 13.90 -9.58
CA LEU A 455 -18.30 15.14 -9.18
C LEU A 455 -19.25 16.16 -8.52
N LYS A 456 -20.52 16.22 -8.95
CA LYS A 456 -21.53 17.08 -8.33
C LYS A 456 -22.05 16.52 -6.99
N ARG A 457 -22.18 15.20 -6.87
CA ARG A 457 -22.82 14.54 -5.72
C ARG A 457 -21.88 14.33 -4.55
N PHE A 458 -20.73 13.69 -4.79
CA PHE A 458 -19.79 13.33 -3.75
C PHE A 458 -18.92 14.52 -3.34
N THR A 459 -18.47 14.49 -2.09
CA THR A 459 -17.37 15.32 -1.61
C THR A 459 -16.08 14.51 -1.66
N PHE A 460 -14.97 15.16 -2.00
CA PHE A 460 -13.68 14.52 -2.13
C PHE A 460 -12.67 15.22 -1.24
N PHE A 461 -11.81 14.45 -0.60
CA PHE A 461 -10.77 14.96 0.28
C PHE A 461 -9.44 14.35 -0.11
N LEU A 462 -8.45 15.18 -0.41
CA LEU A 462 -7.07 14.71 -0.49
C LEU A 462 -6.58 14.43 0.93
N VAL A 463 -6.02 13.24 1.14
CA VAL A 463 -5.45 12.84 2.43
C VAL A 463 -3.94 13.07 2.39
N GLU A 464 -3.45 13.97 3.25
CA GLU A 464 -2.04 14.32 3.35
C GLU A 464 -1.59 14.38 4.82
N GLY A 465 -0.77 13.39 5.23
CA GLY A 465 -0.38 13.22 6.62
C GLY A 465 -1.61 13.06 7.53
N ALA A 466 -1.75 13.91 8.55
CA ALA A 466 -2.91 13.91 9.45
C ALA A 466 -4.10 14.75 8.92
N GLN A 467 -3.94 15.45 7.80
CA GLN A 467 -4.90 16.42 7.28
C GLN A 467 -5.75 15.85 6.14
N GLU A 468 -6.98 16.34 6.06
CA GLU A 468 -7.89 16.16 4.93
C GLU A 468 -8.10 17.51 4.28
N ILE A 469 -7.62 17.65 3.04
CA ILE A 469 -7.75 18.87 2.26
C ILE A 469 -8.97 18.68 1.35
N PRO A 470 -10.06 19.46 1.52
CA PRO A 470 -11.23 19.34 0.66
C PRO A 470 -10.85 19.69 -0.78
N LEU A 471 -11.31 18.88 -1.73
CA LEU A 471 -11.23 19.16 -3.16
C LEU A 471 -12.55 19.85 -3.55
N PRO A 472 -12.54 21.17 -3.85
CA PRO A 472 -13.77 21.91 -4.11
C PRO A 472 -14.52 21.32 -5.31
N LYS A 473 -15.84 21.13 -5.17
CA LYS A 473 -16.70 20.63 -6.26
C LYS A 473 -16.58 21.50 -7.51
N ARG A 474 -16.47 22.81 -7.33
CA ARG A 474 -16.23 23.80 -8.39
C ARG A 474 -14.93 23.53 -9.15
N ALA A 475 -13.82 23.36 -8.44
CA ALA A 475 -12.52 23.07 -9.04
C ALA A 475 -12.51 21.72 -9.78
N LEU A 476 -13.15 20.69 -9.21
CA LEU A 476 -13.32 19.39 -9.87
C LEU A 476 -14.15 19.49 -11.15
N TRP A 477 -15.25 20.25 -11.10
CA TRP A 477 -16.10 20.50 -12.25
C TRP A 477 -15.37 21.27 -13.35
N LEU A 478 -14.67 22.37 -13.00
CA LEU A 478 -13.84 23.11 -13.94
C LEU A 478 -12.73 22.22 -14.53
N SER A 479 -12.09 21.37 -13.71
CA SER A 479 -11.09 20.43 -14.21
C SER A 479 -11.65 19.49 -15.27
N HIS A 480 -12.88 18.99 -15.07
CA HIS A 480 -13.58 18.19 -16.08
C HIS A 480 -13.84 18.98 -17.37
N VAL A 481 -14.38 20.20 -17.23
CA VAL A 481 -14.73 21.06 -18.38
C VAL A 481 -13.49 21.43 -19.18
N LEU A 482 -12.42 21.89 -18.53
CA LEU A 482 -11.19 22.31 -19.20
C LEU A 482 -10.53 21.16 -19.97
N GLN A 483 -10.41 19.98 -19.36
CA GLN A 483 -9.80 18.82 -20.01
C GLN A 483 -10.63 18.34 -21.21
N ARG A 484 -11.96 18.32 -21.07
CA ARG A 484 -12.86 17.89 -22.15
C ARG A 484 -12.95 18.90 -23.29
N ALA A 485 -13.20 20.17 -22.97
CA ALA A 485 -13.39 21.24 -23.96
C ALA A 485 -12.17 21.46 -24.84
N PHE A 486 -10.96 21.27 -24.31
CA PHE A 486 -9.72 21.44 -25.05
C PHE A 486 -9.08 20.10 -25.49
N ALA A 487 -9.73 18.96 -25.19
CA ALA A 487 -9.21 17.62 -25.43
C ALA A 487 -7.76 17.41 -24.93
N VAL A 488 -7.47 17.97 -23.76
CA VAL A 488 -6.12 18.06 -23.21
C VAL A 488 -5.72 16.77 -22.52
N ARG A 489 -4.47 16.35 -22.73
CA ARG A 489 -3.88 15.19 -22.07
C ARG A 489 -2.92 15.63 -20.95
N PRO A 490 -2.80 14.83 -19.87
CA PRO A 490 -1.87 15.09 -18.78
C PRO A 490 -0.39 15.01 -19.20
N ASP A 491 -0.10 14.26 -20.25
CA ASP A 491 1.21 14.13 -20.87
C ASP A 491 1.13 14.37 -22.39
N GLU A 492 2.10 15.10 -22.93
CA GLU A 492 2.23 15.42 -24.35
C GLU A 492 3.70 15.30 -24.77
N GLY A 493 3.98 14.53 -25.83
CA GLY A 493 5.35 14.34 -26.31
C GLY A 493 6.30 13.65 -25.30
N GLY A 494 5.75 12.90 -24.33
CA GLY A 494 6.53 12.28 -23.25
C GLY A 494 6.87 13.23 -22.09
N GLU A 495 6.38 14.47 -22.13
CA GLU A 495 6.55 15.47 -21.08
C GLU A 495 5.24 15.80 -20.38
N ALA A 496 5.35 16.26 -19.13
CA ALA A 496 4.18 16.65 -18.35
C ALA A 496 3.59 17.95 -18.89
N ASN A 497 2.27 17.98 -19.08
CA ASN A 497 1.58 19.15 -19.56
C ASN A 497 1.49 20.24 -18.47
N ARG A 498 2.43 21.19 -18.51
CA ARG A 498 2.53 22.25 -17.50
C ARG A 498 1.41 23.29 -17.63
N ASP A 499 0.96 23.57 -18.85
CA ASP A 499 -0.14 24.51 -19.11
C ASP A 499 -1.46 23.97 -18.54
N LEU A 500 -1.73 22.66 -18.68
CA LEU A 500 -2.85 22.02 -17.97
C LEU A 500 -2.69 22.17 -16.46
N GLY A 501 -1.51 21.87 -15.93
CA GLY A 501 -1.22 22.02 -14.50
C GLY A 501 -1.49 23.43 -13.98
N GLU A 502 -1.12 24.46 -14.75
CA GLU A 502 -1.40 25.86 -14.42
C GLU A 502 -2.89 26.19 -14.52
N ALA A 503 -3.58 25.76 -15.57
CA ALA A 503 -5.01 25.97 -15.72
C ALA A 503 -5.82 25.36 -14.56
N LEU A 504 -5.40 24.20 -14.06
CA LEU A 504 -6.02 23.56 -12.89
C LEU A 504 -5.70 24.26 -11.56
N ARG A 505 -4.56 24.97 -11.45
CA ARG A 505 -4.30 25.86 -10.30
C ARG A 505 -5.22 27.08 -10.33
N TYR A 506 -5.53 27.62 -11.50
CA TYR A 506 -6.55 28.67 -11.61
C TYR A 506 -7.94 28.14 -11.28
N ALA A 507 -8.28 26.91 -11.67
CA ALA A 507 -9.53 26.27 -11.26
C ALA A 507 -9.65 26.11 -9.73
N LEU A 508 -8.54 25.82 -9.05
CA LEU A 508 -8.48 25.80 -7.58
C LEU A 508 -8.69 27.16 -6.93
N ALA A 509 -8.23 28.21 -7.58
CA ALA A 509 -8.39 29.59 -7.13
C ALA A 509 -9.75 30.20 -7.54
N ASP A 510 -10.66 29.42 -8.11
CA ASP A 510 -11.93 29.89 -8.69
C ASP A 510 -11.74 31.00 -9.75
N LEU A 511 -10.68 30.90 -10.56
CA LEU A 511 -10.32 31.80 -11.65
C LEU A 511 -10.51 31.14 -13.03
N PRO A 512 -11.76 30.80 -13.45
CA PRO A 512 -12.00 30.01 -14.66
C PRO A 512 -11.45 30.67 -15.93
N TRP A 513 -11.53 32.00 -16.05
CA TRP A 513 -11.06 32.75 -17.21
C TRP A 513 -9.55 32.65 -17.43
N HIS A 514 -8.77 32.61 -16.34
CA HIS A 514 -7.32 32.43 -16.43
C HIS A 514 -6.98 31.02 -16.94
N GLY A 515 -7.66 29.99 -16.41
CA GLY A 515 -7.50 28.63 -16.89
C GLY A 515 -7.87 28.45 -18.37
N LEU A 516 -8.98 29.06 -18.80
CA LEU A 516 -9.39 29.07 -20.21
C LEU A 516 -8.38 29.77 -21.10
N TYR A 517 -7.90 30.94 -20.69
CA TYR A 517 -6.91 31.69 -21.45
C TYR A 517 -5.59 30.93 -21.58
N THR A 518 -5.11 30.29 -20.51
CA THR A 518 -3.91 29.45 -20.53
C THR A 518 -4.01 28.36 -21.59
N LEU A 519 -5.13 27.62 -21.62
CA LEU A 519 -5.33 26.54 -22.60
C LEU A 519 -5.59 27.07 -24.01
N ALA A 520 -6.40 28.12 -24.17
CA ALA A 520 -6.66 28.72 -25.47
C ALA A 520 -5.39 29.27 -26.12
N ARG A 521 -4.51 29.91 -25.35
CA ARG A 521 -3.20 30.37 -25.81
C ARG A 521 -2.31 29.22 -26.29
N ARG A 522 -2.37 28.07 -25.59
CA ARG A 522 -1.56 26.89 -25.91
C ARG A 522 -2.07 26.15 -27.15
N TYR A 523 -3.38 25.89 -27.23
CA TYR A 523 -3.98 25.03 -28.25
C TYR A 523 -4.55 25.79 -29.45
N GLY A 524 -4.71 27.11 -29.34
CA GLY A 524 -5.24 27.98 -30.40
C GLY A 524 -6.71 27.77 -30.74
N ARG A 525 -7.39 26.78 -30.16
CA ARG A 525 -8.80 26.46 -30.38
C ARG A 525 -9.41 25.69 -29.22
N VAL A 526 -10.74 25.77 -29.12
CA VAL A 526 -11.56 24.89 -28.27
C VAL A 526 -11.99 23.69 -29.11
N ALA A 527 -11.71 22.48 -28.64
CA ALA A 527 -12.02 21.23 -29.35
C ALA A 527 -13.53 20.91 -29.29
N ASP A 528 -14.17 21.16 -28.15
CA ASP A 528 -15.60 20.96 -27.92
C ASP A 528 -16.20 22.21 -27.26
N ARG A 529 -16.80 23.07 -28.10
CA ARG A 529 -17.42 24.32 -27.67
C ARG A 529 -18.68 24.10 -26.84
N PHE A 530 -19.45 23.05 -27.15
CA PHE A 530 -20.67 22.74 -26.39
C PHE A 530 -20.33 22.27 -24.98
N ALA A 531 -19.32 21.42 -24.82
CA ALA A 531 -18.82 21.02 -23.51
C ALA A 531 -18.32 22.21 -22.69
N LEU A 532 -17.71 23.20 -23.35
CA LEU A 532 -17.28 24.44 -22.70
C LEU A 532 -18.46 25.27 -22.20
N GLU A 533 -19.42 25.59 -23.08
CA GLU A 533 -20.56 26.45 -22.75
C GLU A 533 -21.45 25.82 -21.66
N GLU A 534 -21.84 24.55 -21.82
CA GLU A 534 -22.62 23.81 -20.81
C GLU A 534 -21.82 23.62 -19.51
N GLY A 535 -20.52 23.39 -19.63
CA GLY A 535 -19.60 23.29 -18.51
C GLY A 535 -19.56 24.55 -17.65
N LEU A 536 -19.47 25.72 -18.29
CA LEU A 536 -19.43 27.01 -17.60
C LEU A 536 -20.78 27.37 -16.95
N LYS A 537 -21.91 27.04 -17.60
CA LYS A 537 -23.24 27.15 -16.94
C LYS A 537 -23.30 26.30 -15.68
N GLY A 538 -22.84 25.04 -15.77
CA GLY A 538 -22.78 24.15 -14.61
C GLY A 538 -21.87 24.66 -13.49
N TYR A 539 -20.77 25.35 -13.84
CA TYR A 539 -19.91 26.01 -12.86
C TYR A 539 -20.63 27.17 -12.16
N ALA A 540 -21.36 28.00 -12.91
CA ALA A 540 -22.13 29.11 -12.35
C ALA A 540 -23.18 28.62 -11.33
N THR A 541 -23.92 27.54 -11.63
CA THR A 541 -24.86 26.93 -10.68
C THR A 541 -24.16 26.47 -9.39
N LEU A 542 -22.99 25.84 -9.51
CA LEU A 542 -22.21 25.41 -8.33
C LEU A 542 -21.64 26.59 -7.53
N LEU A 543 -21.49 27.76 -8.14
CA LEU A 543 -21.07 28.99 -7.48
C LEU A 543 -22.21 29.58 -6.65
N GLU A 544 -23.43 29.59 -7.21
CA GLU A 544 -24.65 30.03 -6.53
C GLU A 544 -25.00 29.14 -5.32
N GLU A 545 -24.85 27.82 -5.43
CA GLU A 545 -25.10 26.87 -4.34
C GLU A 545 -24.25 27.12 -3.07
N VAL A 546 -23.06 27.72 -3.23
CA VAL A 546 -22.17 28.03 -2.09
C VAL A 546 -22.53 29.36 -1.44
N ASN A 547 -22.87 30.38 -2.24
CA ASN A 547 -23.28 31.69 -1.73
C ASN A 547 -24.59 31.63 -0.93
N VAL A 548 -25.45 30.64 -1.18
CA VAL A 548 -26.69 30.40 -0.41
C VAL A 548 -26.44 29.67 0.92
N LYS A 549 -25.28 29.02 1.10
CA LYS A 549 -24.92 28.32 2.35
C LYS A 549 -24.08 29.16 3.32
N GLU A 550 -23.48 30.24 2.83
CA GLU A 550 -22.67 31.18 3.62
C GLU A 550 -23.46 32.42 4.09
N ASN A 551 -24.66 32.64 3.55
CA ASN A 551 -25.68 33.57 4.06
C ASN A 551 -26.77 32.81 4.82
#